data_AF-A0A369WN95-F1
#
_entry.id   AF-A0A369WN95-F1
#
_cell.length_a   1.000
_cell.length_b   1.000
_cell.length_c   1.000
_cell.angle_alpha   90.00
_cell.angle_beta   90.00
_cell.angle_gamma   90.00
#
_symmetry.space_group_name_H-M   'P 1'
#
loop_
_entity.id
_entity.type
_entity.pdbx_description
1 polymer ?
#
loop_
_entity_poly.entity_id
_entity_poly.type
_entity_poly.pdbx_seq_one_letter_code
_entity_poly.pdbx_strand_id
1 'polypeptide(L)' 'MAFKKVSVIGLGYIGLPTAAVLASRGIDVVGVVPVLSASEQSSG' A
#
# COMPACT_ATOMS: atom_id res chain seq x y z
N MET A 1 17.44 -13.69 -7.20
CA MET A 1 17.54 -12.36 -6.56
C MET A 1 16.26 -12.11 -5.79
N ALA A 2 16.34 -11.74 -4.51
CA ALA A 2 15.17 -11.38 -3.70
C ALA A 2 14.90 -9.86 -3.83
N PHE A 3 13.62 -9.47 -3.89
CA PHE A 3 13.22 -8.07 -3.92
C PHE A 3 13.56 -7.40 -2.58
N LYS A 4 14.35 -6.31 -2.61
CA LYS A 4 14.72 -5.55 -1.42
C LYS A 4 13.72 -4.44 -1.05
N LYS A 5 13.03 -3.89 -2.05
CA LYS A 5 12.11 -2.76 -1.88
C LYS A 5 10.89 -2.92 -2.78
N VAL A 6 9.71 -2.63 -2.25
CA VAL A 6 8.42 -2.76 -2.93
C VAL A 6 7.57 -1.51 -2.67
N SER A 7 6.87 -1.04 -3.70
CA SER A 7 5.83 0.00 -3.54
C SER A 7 4.45 -0.64 -3.59
N VAL A 8 3.59 -0.31 -2.64
CA VAL A 8 2.19 -0.77 -2.60
C VAL A 8 1.30 0.43 -2.88
N ILE A 9 0.64 0.42 -4.04
CA ILE A 9 -0.29 1.46 -4.45
C ILE A 9 -1.70 1.04 -4.02
N GLY A 10 -2.37 1.91 -3.24
CA GLY A 10 -3.70 1.68 -2.72
C GLY A 10 -3.71 0.87 -1.42
N LEU A 11 -3.50 1.55 -0.28
CA LEU A 11 -3.53 0.96 1.07
C LEU A 11 -4.96 0.77 1.62
N GLY A 12 -5.92 0.43 0.76
CA GLY A 12 -7.25 0.04 1.20
C GLY A 12 -7.23 -1.28 1.96
N TYR A 13 -8.41 -1.88 2.14
CA TYR A 13 -8.59 -3.13 2.89
C TYR A 13 -7.65 -4.27 2.45
N ILE A 14 -7.26 -4.34 1.17
CA ILE A 14 -6.32 -5.36 0.66
C ILE A 14 -4.87 -4.90 0.70
N GLY A 15 -4.60 -3.65 0.30
CA GLY A 15 -3.23 -3.16 0.18
C GLY A 15 -2.54 -2.97 1.53
N LEU A 16 -3.25 -2.55 2.57
CA LEU A 16 -2.68 -2.35 3.90
C LEU A 16 -2.22 -3.67 4.56
N PRO A 17 -3.04 -4.74 4.67
CA PRO A 17 -2.55 -6.00 5.21
C PRO A 17 -1.47 -6.63 4.33
N THR A 18 -1.53 -6.44 3.01
CA THR A 18 -0.47 -6.91 2.09
C THR A 18 0.87 -6.21 2.36
N ALA A 19 0.86 -4.88 2.50
CA ALA A 19 2.04 -4.09 2.86
C ALA A 19 2.62 -4.51 4.22
N ALA A 20 1.75 -4.74 5.22
CA ALA A 20 2.15 -5.15 6.55
C ALA A 20 2.85 -6.53 6.57
N VAL A 21 2.34 -7.51 5.80
CA VAL A 21 2.96 -8.84 5.69
C VAL A 21 4.33 -8.76 5.02
N LEU A 22 4.47 -7.93 3.98
CA LEU A 22 5.76 -7.74 3.28
C LEU A 22 6.79 -7.07 4.19
N ALA A 23 6.40 -6.00 4.90
CA ALA A 23 7.27 -5.31 5.85
C ALA A 23 7.70 -6.23 7.01
N SER A 24 6.78 -7.05 7.52
CA SER A 24 7.07 -8.03 8.59
C SER A 24 8.08 -9.09 8.19
N ARG A 25 8.29 -9.31 6.88
CA ARG A 25 9.32 -10.21 6.33
C ARG A 25 10.65 -9.50 6.04
N GLY A 26 10.81 -8.25 6.47
CA GLY A 26 12.03 -7.46 6.31
C GLY A 26 12.21 -6.83 4.93
N ILE A 27 11.13 -6.75 4.13
CA ILE A 27 11.15 -6.04 2.84
C ILE A 27 10.87 -4.56 3.12
N ASP A 28 11.64 -3.66 2.50
CA ASP A 28 11.38 -2.22 2.58
C ASP A 28 10.12 -1.86 1.76
N VAL A 29 9.05 -1.41 2.43
CA VAL A 29 7.76 -1.14 1.79
C VAL A 29 7.45 0.35 1.80
N VAL A 30 7.17 0.90 0.62
CA VAL A 30 6.66 2.26 0.46
C VAL A 30 5.17 2.19 0.13
N GLY A 31 4.33 2.72 1.03
CA GLY A 31 2.90 2.85 0.79
C GLY A 31 2.57 4.10 -0.03
N VAL A 32 1.77 3.96 -1.07
CA VAL A 32 1.34 5.07 -1.94
C VAL A 32 -0.18 5.11 -1.96
N VAL A 33 -0.77 6.21 -1.48
CA VAL A 33 -2.19 6.52 -1.67
C VAL A 33 -2.35 7.43 -2.88
N PRO A 34 -3.17 7.07 -3.88
CA PRO A 34 -3.42 7.96 -5.00
C PRO A 34 -4.14 9.21 -4.46
N VAL A 35 -3.58 10.38 -4.76
CA VAL A 35 -4.31 11.64 -4.62
C VAL A 35 -5.28 11.73 -5.80
N LEU A 36 -6.41 11.02 -5.71
CA LEU A 36 -7.58 11.45 -6.46
C LEU A 36 -8.10 12.70 -5.73
N SER A 37 -8.32 13.77 -6.48
CA SER A 37 -8.95 15.00 -5.99
C SER A 37 -10.10 14.68 -5.04
N ALA A 38 -10.21 15.44 -3.95
CA ALA A 38 -10.97 15.15 -2.72
C ALA A 38 -12.50 14.93 -2.86
N SER A 39 -13.05 14.60 -4.03
CA SER A 39 -14.48 14.47 -4.29
C SER A 39 -15.05 13.04 -4.28
N GLU A 40 -14.25 11.99 -4.14
CA GLU A 40 -14.72 10.59 -4.17
C GLU A 40 -14.40 9.81 -2.89
N GLN A 41 -14.58 10.44 -1.72
CA GLN A 41 -14.75 9.74 -0.44
C GLN A 41 -16.10 10.11 0.19
N SER A 42 -17.17 9.93 -0.57
CA SER A 42 -18.52 9.84 -0.01
C SER A 42 -19.36 8.97 -0.93
N SER A 43 -19.26 7.65 -0.75
CA SER A 43 -20.31 6.68 -1.06
C SER A 43 -19.82 5.28 -0.65
N GLY A 44 -20.34 4.80 0.48
CA GLY A 44 -20.18 3.40 0.93
C GLY A 44 -19.49 3.28 2.26
#